data_AF-A0A4Q6AKP2-F1
#
_entry.id   AF-A0A4Q6AKP2-F1
#
_cell.length_a   1.000
_cell.length_b   1.000
_cell.length_c   1.000
_cell.angle_alpha   90.00
_cell.angle_beta   90.00
_cell.angle_gamma   90.00
#
_symmetry.space_group_name_H-M   'P 1'
#
loop_
_entity.id
_entity.type
_entity.pdbx_description
1 polymer ?
#
loop_
_entity_poly.entity_id
_entity_poly.type
_entity_poly.pdbx_seq_one_letter_code
_entity_poly.pdbx_strand_id
1 'polypeptide(L)'
;PKYGTAFSTDDAIEVANEVGYPVLVRPSYVLGGQRMRIVINDDELEKSVLSLLKHLPGNKILIDHFLDRCQEAEIDAICDGEEVHIMGIMEHIEPAGIHSGDSHSVLPVFNLGKLEVEEMVDIAKKIALKLNIRGLINIQYAIKDGKVFVIEANPRASRTTPFIAKAYGVPFLNIATQVMLGDKKLKDFTIEKKLEGYAVKEPIFSFNKFPNVNKELGPEMKSTGEAIRYIKDLRDPWFRTLYKERSMHLSK
;
A
#
# COMPACT_ATOMS: atom_id res chain seq x y z
N PRO A 1 -9.08 9.81 5.17
CA PRO A 1 -10.00 10.61 4.32
C PRO A 1 -11.41 10.59 4.92
N LYS A 2 -12.35 11.43 4.46
CA LYS A 2 -13.78 11.18 4.69
C LYS A 2 -14.16 9.88 3.98
N TYR A 3 -15.02 9.06 4.59
CA TYR A 3 -15.44 7.79 4.02
C TYR A 3 -16.81 7.39 4.53
N GLY A 4 -17.45 6.48 3.82
CA GLY A 4 -18.64 5.76 4.26
C GLY A 4 -18.71 4.37 3.62
N THR A 5 -19.74 3.60 3.95
CA THR A 5 -19.91 2.25 3.40
C THR A 5 -21.31 2.06 2.85
N ALA A 6 -21.42 1.36 1.74
CA ALA A 6 -22.67 1.12 1.01
C ALA A 6 -22.86 -0.37 0.71
N PHE A 7 -24.13 -0.79 0.62
CA PHE A 7 -24.51 -2.14 0.18
C PHE A 7 -25.29 -2.13 -1.14
N SER A 8 -25.91 -0.99 -1.48
CA SER A 8 -26.62 -0.76 -2.73
C SER A 8 -26.01 0.39 -3.53
N THR A 9 -26.45 0.54 -4.78
CA THR A 9 -26.12 1.70 -5.62
C THR A 9 -26.65 3.00 -5.02
N ASP A 10 -27.88 3.00 -4.49
CA ASP A 10 -28.50 4.19 -3.92
C ASP A 10 -27.75 4.64 -2.67
N ASP A 11 -27.43 3.71 -1.76
CA ASP A 11 -26.60 3.97 -0.58
C ASP A 11 -25.24 4.56 -0.99
N ALA A 12 -24.66 4.05 -2.08
CA ALA A 12 -23.36 4.49 -2.55
C ALA A 12 -23.38 5.95 -3.01
N ILE A 13 -24.43 6.35 -3.73
CA ILE A 13 -24.62 7.73 -4.20
C ILE A 13 -24.80 8.67 -3.00
N GLU A 14 -25.60 8.29 -2.01
CA GLU A 14 -25.78 9.08 -0.78
C GLU A 14 -24.44 9.30 -0.07
N VAL A 15 -23.68 8.22 0.15
CA VAL A 15 -22.35 8.30 0.77
C VAL A 15 -21.39 9.16 -0.06
N ALA A 16 -21.37 9.01 -1.38
CA ALA A 16 -20.46 9.77 -2.24
C ALA A 16 -20.76 11.27 -2.21
N ASN A 17 -22.03 11.66 -2.12
CA ASN A 17 -22.44 13.06 -1.98
C ASN A 17 -22.02 13.67 -0.63
N GLU A 18 -21.98 12.89 0.45
CA GLU A 18 -21.45 13.35 1.74
C GLU A 18 -19.92 13.43 1.79
N VAL A 19 -19.26 12.46 1.16
CA VAL A 19 -17.80 12.35 1.09
C VAL A 19 -17.21 13.42 0.17
N GLY A 20 -17.84 13.65 -0.98
CA GLY A 20 -17.43 14.55 -2.06
C GLY A 20 -16.55 13.84 -3.11
N TYR A 21 -16.83 14.09 -4.40
CA TYR A 21 -16.03 13.58 -5.53
C TYR A 21 -14.70 14.32 -5.70
N PRO A 22 -13.66 13.67 -6.26
CA PRO A 22 -13.60 12.26 -6.66
C PRO A 22 -13.59 11.30 -5.48
N VAL A 23 -14.23 10.13 -5.64
CA VAL A 23 -14.23 9.06 -4.64
C VAL A 23 -13.58 7.80 -5.20
N LEU A 24 -12.97 7.02 -4.30
CA LEU A 24 -12.43 5.71 -4.61
C LEU A 24 -13.40 4.64 -4.10
N VAL A 25 -13.86 3.80 -5.02
CA VAL A 25 -14.77 2.68 -4.75
C VAL A 25 -13.92 1.46 -4.43
N ARG A 26 -14.08 0.89 -3.22
CA ARG A 26 -13.29 -0.25 -2.75
C ARG A 26 -14.19 -1.40 -2.27
N PRO A 27 -14.25 -2.52 -2.99
CA PRO A 27 -14.92 -3.71 -2.49
C PRO A 27 -14.24 -4.24 -1.22
N SER A 28 -15.00 -4.89 -0.34
CA SER A 28 -14.43 -5.65 0.77
C SER A 28 -13.93 -7.02 0.32
N TYR A 29 -12.93 -7.56 1.03
CA TYR A 29 -12.37 -8.91 0.81
C TYR A 29 -11.76 -9.15 -0.58
N VAL A 30 -11.26 -8.10 -1.23
CA VAL A 30 -10.44 -8.20 -2.45
C VAL A 30 -8.97 -7.94 -2.15
N LEU A 31 -8.09 -8.41 -3.03
CA LEU A 31 -6.65 -8.19 -2.96
C LEU A 31 -6.16 -7.59 -4.29
N GLY A 32 -5.05 -6.85 -4.27
CA GLY A 32 -4.45 -6.31 -5.50
C GLY A 32 -5.27 -5.18 -6.15
N GLY A 33 -6.18 -4.57 -5.38
CA GLY A 33 -7.11 -3.56 -5.85
C GLY A 33 -8.09 -4.03 -6.91
N GLN A 34 -8.37 -5.33 -6.94
CA GLN A 34 -9.32 -5.92 -7.88
C GLN A 34 -10.67 -5.21 -7.80
N ARG A 35 -11.12 -4.66 -8.94
CA ARG A 35 -12.38 -3.89 -9.08
C ARG A 35 -12.45 -2.61 -8.26
N MET A 36 -11.31 -2.09 -7.78
CA MET A 36 -11.26 -0.73 -7.24
C MET A 36 -11.33 0.28 -8.40
N ARG A 37 -12.01 1.41 -8.18
CA ARG A 37 -12.15 2.42 -9.21
C ARG A 37 -12.26 3.82 -8.63
N ILE A 38 -11.52 4.76 -9.19
CA ILE A 38 -11.71 6.18 -8.95
C ILE A 38 -12.87 6.62 -9.84
N VAL A 39 -13.86 7.28 -9.24
CA VAL A 39 -15.06 7.79 -9.94
C VAL A 39 -15.23 9.27 -9.62
N ILE A 40 -15.66 10.04 -10.62
CA ILE A 40 -15.73 11.51 -10.52
C ILE A 40 -17.15 12.08 -10.51
N ASN A 41 -18.18 11.24 -10.67
CA ASN A 41 -19.59 11.61 -10.66
C ASN A 41 -20.51 10.40 -10.36
N ASP A 42 -21.79 10.68 -10.14
CA ASP A 42 -22.84 9.70 -9.83
C ASP A 42 -22.97 8.63 -10.93
N ASP A 43 -22.96 9.03 -12.22
CA ASP A 43 -23.10 8.10 -13.36
C ASP A 43 -21.99 7.04 -13.39
N GLU A 44 -20.75 7.43 -13.10
CA GLU A 44 -19.60 6.52 -13.02
C GLU A 44 -19.67 5.63 -11.78
N LEU A 45 -20.06 6.22 -10.65
CA LEU A 45 -20.24 5.48 -9.39
C LEU A 45 -21.29 4.39 -9.55
N GLU A 46 -22.45 4.73 -10.10
CA GLU A 46 -23.55 3.79 -10.33
C GLU A 46 -23.10 2.61 -11.19
N LYS A 47 -22.48 2.90 -12.35
CA LYS A 47 -21.97 1.86 -13.26
C LYS A 47 -20.92 0.97 -12.57
N SER A 48 -20.05 1.57 -11.77
CA SER A 48 -19.00 0.86 -11.04
C SER A 48 -19.61 -0.07 -9.98
N VAL A 49 -20.52 0.43 -9.16
CA VAL A 49 -21.18 -0.33 -8.07
C VAL A 49 -22.07 -1.43 -8.62
N LEU A 50 -22.88 -1.15 -9.65
CA LEU A 50 -23.71 -2.18 -10.31
C LEU A 50 -22.86 -3.32 -10.88
N SER A 51 -21.76 -2.98 -11.57
CA SER A 51 -20.83 -3.97 -12.09
C SER A 51 -20.20 -4.79 -10.96
N LEU A 52 -19.76 -4.13 -9.88
CA LEU A 52 -19.18 -4.78 -8.71
C LEU A 52 -20.16 -5.76 -8.06
N LEU A 53 -21.37 -5.33 -7.74
CA LEU A 53 -22.39 -6.14 -7.07
C LEU A 53 -22.89 -7.31 -7.93
N LYS A 54 -22.89 -7.16 -9.26
CA LYS A 54 -23.18 -8.27 -10.18
C LYS A 54 -22.16 -9.41 -10.06
N HIS A 55 -20.90 -9.08 -9.79
CA HIS A 55 -19.82 -10.05 -9.65
C HIS A 55 -19.61 -10.51 -8.20
N LEU A 56 -19.91 -9.66 -7.23
CA LEU A 56 -19.78 -9.92 -5.80
C LEU A 56 -21.11 -9.54 -5.10
N PRO A 57 -22.15 -10.38 -5.22
CA PRO A 57 -23.44 -10.09 -4.61
C PRO A 57 -23.34 -9.95 -3.09
N GLY A 58 -23.95 -8.89 -2.53
CA GLY A 58 -23.95 -8.62 -1.09
C GLY A 58 -22.62 -8.11 -0.51
N ASN A 59 -21.66 -7.72 -1.36
CA ASN A 59 -20.40 -7.15 -0.91
C ASN A 59 -20.63 -5.78 -0.23
N LYS A 60 -19.88 -5.51 0.85
CA LYS A 60 -19.84 -4.20 1.50
C LYS A 60 -18.80 -3.33 0.80
N ILE A 61 -19.23 -2.21 0.24
CA ILE A 61 -18.36 -1.31 -0.53
C ILE A 61 -17.93 -0.16 0.38
N LEU A 62 -16.63 0.11 0.47
CA LEU A 62 -16.10 1.34 1.06
C LEU A 62 -16.02 2.40 -0.03
N ILE A 63 -16.49 3.61 0.28
CA ILE A 63 -16.39 4.79 -0.57
C ILE A 63 -15.60 5.82 0.23
N ASP A 64 -14.40 6.13 -0.21
CA ASP A 64 -13.54 7.12 0.45
C ASP A 64 -13.15 8.25 -0.50
N HIS A 65 -12.93 9.43 0.08
CA HIS A 65 -12.48 10.59 -0.70
C HIS A 65 -11.11 10.29 -1.30
N PHE A 66 -11.00 10.39 -2.63
CA PHE A 66 -9.75 10.15 -3.31
C PHE A 66 -8.77 11.28 -3.02
N LEU A 67 -7.68 10.96 -2.32
CA LEU A 67 -6.63 11.92 -1.99
C LEU A 67 -5.73 12.12 -3.20
N ASP A 68 -6.14 12.99 -4.12
CA ASP A 68 -5.36 13.25 -5.33
C ASP A 68 -3.93 13.74 -5.01
N ARG A 69 -2.96 13.24 -5.78
CA ARG A 69 -1.51 13.58 -5.70
C ARG A 69 -0.90 13.50 -4.31
N CYS A 70 -1.38 12.63 -3.43
CA CYS A 70 -0.68 12.37 -2.17
C CYS A 70 0.50 11.40 -2.36
N GLN A 71 1.48 11.49 -1.47
CA GLN A 71 2.51 10.46 -1.35
C GLN A 71 1.87 9.20 -0.78
N GLU A 72 2.34 8.03 -1.21
CA GLU A 72 1.97 6.77 -0.58
C GLU A 72 3.18 6.14 0.10
N ALA A 73 2.94 5.49 1.22
CA ALA A 73 3.96 4.72 1.91
C ALA A 73 3.33 3.54 2.66
N GLU A 74 4.16 2.56 2.98
CA GLU A 74 3.70 1.38 3.70
C GLU A 74 4.71 0.92 4.75
N ILE A 75 4.17 0.34 5.81
CA ILE A 75 4.92 -0.22 6.93
C ILE A 75 4.66 -1.71 7.00
N ASP A 76 5.73 -2.49 7.04
CA ASP A 76 5.69 -3.89 7.49
C ASP A 76 6.20 -3.96 8.92
N ALA A 77 5.48 -4.71 9.76
CA ALA A 77 5.84 -4.92 11.15
C ALA A 77 5.56 -6.37 11.61
N ILE A 78 6.27 -6.77 12.66
CA ILE A 78 5.99 -8.00 13.42
C ILE A 78 5.46 -7.59 14.79
N CYS A 79 4.38 -8.20 15.26
CA CYS A 79 3.86 -8.03 16.61
C CYS A 79 3.81 -9.38 17.34
N ASP A 80 4.17 -9.41 18.62
CA ASP A 80 4.10 -10.62 19.47
C ASP A 80 2.95 -10.60 20.50
N GLY A 81 2.00 -9.67 20.28
CA GLY A 81 0.87 -9.37 21.16
C GLY A 81 1.13 -8.27 22.19
N GLU A 82 2.40 -7.93 22.45
CA GLU A 82 2.78 -6.91 23.44
C GLU A 82 3.70 -5.85 22.82
N GLU A 83 4.71 -6.30 22.07
CA GLU A 83 5.65 -5.45 21.36
C GLU A 83 5.39 -5.47 19.85
N VAL A 84 5.78 -4.39 19.19
CA VAL A 84 5.66 -4.22 17.73
C VAL A 84 7.02 -3.77 17.21
N HIS A 85 7.62 -4.60 16.36
CA HIS A 85 8.87 -4.32 15.67
C HIS A 85 8.60 -3.86 14.24
N ILE A 86 9.01 -2.64 13.90
CA ILE A 86 8.92 -2.10 12.54
C ILE A 86 10.03 -2.69 11.68
N MET A 87 9.66 -3.54 10.72
CA MET A 87 10.60 -4.17 9.80
C MET A 87 11.20 -3.13 8.85
N GLY A 88 10.35 -2.34 8.20
CA GLY A 88 10.74 -1.33 7.23
C GLY A 88 9.57 -0.41 6.89
N ILE A 89 9.92 0.78 6.43
CA ILE A 89 8.97 1.78 5.93
C ILE A 89 9.40 2.12 4.52
N MET A 90 8.50 1.91 3.58
CA MET A 90 8.77 2.12 2.16
C MET A 90 7.95 3.30 1.66
N GLU A 91 8.56 4.11 0.81
CA GLU A 91 7.89 5.25 0.15
C GLU A 91 7.70 4.93 -1.33
N HIS A 92 6.49 5.10 -1.85
CA HIS A 92 6.20 4.93 -3.27
C HIS A 92 6.76 6.11 -4.07
N ILE A 93 7.26 5.84 -5.28
CA ILE A 93 7.75 6.88 -6.18
C ILE A 93 6.59 7.50 -6.95
N GLU A 94 5.69 6.66 -7.46
CA GLU A 94 4.44 7.07 -8.07
C GLU A 94 3.48 7.67 -7.02
N PRO A 95 2.69 8.70 -7.39
CA PRO A 95 1.68 9.26 -6.50
C PRO A 95 0.52 8.27 -6.29
N ALA A 96 -0.30 8.56 -5.28
CA ALA A 96 -1.51 7.79 -5.04
C ALA A 96 -2.43 7.69 -6.26
N GLY A 97 -3.07 6.53 -6.38
CA GLY A 97 -3.89 6.16 -7.53
C GLY A 97 -3.26 5.09 -8.42
N ILE A 98 -1.96 4.82 -8.26
CA ILE A 98 -1.31 3.61 -8.80
C ILE A 98 -1.20 2.59 -7.67
N HIS A 99 -1.68 1.38 -7.92
CA HIS A 99 -1.61 0.30 -6.94
C HIS A 99 -0.17 0.04 -6.47
N SER A 100 0.07 -0.14 -5.17
CA SER A 100 1.41 -0.39 -4.56
C SER A 100 2.25 -1.48 -5.24
N GLY A 101 1.58 -2.49 -5.79
CA GLY A 101 2.15 -3.53 -6.66
C GLY A 101 2.82 -3.05 -7.93
N ASP A 102 2.23 -2.05 -8.58
CA ASP A 102 2.66 -1.48 -9.85
C ASP A 102 3.48 -0.20 -9.65
N SER A 103 3.58 0.30 -8.42
CA SER A 103 4.48 1.38 -8.05
C SER A 103 5.89 0.85 -7.76
N HIS A 104 6.88 1.64 -8.12
CA HIS A 104 8.20 1.54 -7.53
C HIS A 104 8.14 2.04 -6.09
N SER A 105 8.92 1.42 -5.21
CA SER A 105 9.01 1.85 -3.82
C SER A 105 10.44 1.81 -3.31
N VAL A 106 10.77 2.72 -2.39
CA VAL A 106 12.13 2.94 -1.88
C VAL A 106 12.18 2.63 -0.39
N LEU A 107 13.22 1.91 0.03
CA LEU A 107 13.53 1.60 1.41
C LEU A 107 14.98 2.03 1.73
N PRO A 108 15.23 2.82 2.79
CA PRO A 108 14.24 3.54 3.59
C PRO A 108 13.54 4.65 2.80
N VAL A 109 12.54 5.29 3.40
CA VAL A 109 11.89 6.49 2.86
C VAL A 109 12.92 7.58 2.50
N PHE A 110 12.65 8.36 1.45
CA PHE A 110 13.63 9.29 0.87
C PHE A 110 13.18 10.75 0.90
N ASN A 111 11.88 11.02 0.93
CA ASN A 111 11.31 12.36 0.90
C ASN A 111 10.31 12.61 2.04
N LEU A 112 9.78 11.57 2.70
CA LEU A 112 8.93 11.75 3.88
C LEU A 112 9.66 12.42 5.05
N GLY A 113 8.97 13.35 5.70
CA GLY A 113 9.44 14.06 6.87
C GLY A 113 9.47 13.18 8.10
N LYS A 114 10.37 13.50 9.04
CA LYS A 114 10.53 12.73 10.29
C LYS A 114 9.24 12.61 11.11
N LEU A 115 8.47 13.70 11.20
CA LEU A 115 7.21 13.71 11.95
C LEU A 115 6.15 12.79 11.31
N GLU A 116 6.08 12.75 9.99
CA GLU A 116 5.16 11.87 9.25
C GLU A 116 5.54 10.40 9.49
N VAL A 117 6.84 10.09 9.46
CA VAL A 117 7.36 8.74 9.73
C VAL A 117 7.06 8.31 11.18
N GLU A 118 7.28 9.19 12.15
CA GLU A 118 6.97 8.91 13.56
C GLU A 118 5.46 8.70 13.76
N GLU A 119 4.62 9.52 13.14
CA GLU A 119 3.16 9.36 13.17
C GLU A 119 2.72 8.02 12.55
N MET A 120 3.28 7.64 11.40
CA MET A 120 3.00 6.33 10.78
C MET A 120 3.39 5.17 11.71
N VAL A 121 4.55 5.24 12.37
CA VAL A 121 4.99 4.21 13.33
C VAL A 121 4.04 4.11 14.52
N ASP A 122 3.61 5.24 15.07
CA ASP A 122 2.69 5.27 16.21
C ASP A 122 1.31 4.71 15.83
N ILE A 123 0.80 5.07 14.66
CA ILE A 123 -0.44 4.50 14.12
C ILE A 123 -0.28 2.99 13.92
N ALA A 124 0.84 2.54 13.36
CA ALA A 124 1.09 1.11 13.12
C ALA A 124 1.06 0.30 14.41
N LYS A 125 1.71 0.81 15.47
CA LYS A 125 1.71 0.18 16.80
C LYS A 125 0.30 0.11 17.38
N LYS A 126 -0.45 1.21 17.33
CA LYS A 126 -1.84 1.27 17.83
C LYS A 126 -2.73 0.25 17.11
N ILE A 127 -2.64 0.17 15.79
CA ILE A 127 -3.43 -0.78 14.98
C ILE A 127 -3.04 -2.22 15.32
N ALA A 128 -1.74 -2.55 15.32
CA ALA A 128 -1.27 -3.90 15.58
C ALA A 128 -1.71 -4.42 16.96
N LEU A 129 -1.57 -3.59 18.00
CA LEU A 129 -2.00 -3.95 19.36
C LEU A 129 -3.51 -4.03 19.47
N LYS A 130 -4.26 -3.09 18.89
CA LYS A 130 -5.73 -3.08 18.97
C LYS A 130 -6.37 -4.28 18.25
N LEU A 131 -5.75 -4.74 17.18
CA LEU A 131 -6.16 -5.94 16.43
C LEU A 131 -5.62 -7.25 17.03
N ASN A 132 -4.88 -7.19 18.14
CA ASN A 132 -4.25 -8.34 18.79
C ASN A 132 -3.38 -9.18 17.82
N ILE A 133 -2.61 -8.49 16.97
CA ILE A 133 -1.76 -9.17 15.98
C ILE A 133 -0.72 -10.04 16.69
N ARG A 134 -0.53 -11.25 16.15
CA ARG A 134 0.61 -12.11 16.44
C ARG A 134 1.20 -12.57 15.11
N GLY A 135 2.41 -12.11 14.79
CA GLY A 135 3.04 -12.27 13.48
C GLY A 135 3.05 -10.98 12.68
N LEU A 136 2.82 -11.07 11.38
CA LEU A 136 3.02 -9.99 10.42
C LEU A 136 1.79 -9.10 10.25
N ILE A 137 2.04 -7.81 10.06
CA ILE A 137 1.06 -6.83 9.61
C ILE A 137 1.70 -5.85 8.63
N ASN A 138 1.00 -5.55 7.54
CA ASN A 138 1.33 -4.47 6.62
C ASN A 138 0.26 -3.37 6.71
N ILE A 139 0.66 -2.10 6.70
CA ILE A 139 -0.26 -0.96 6.78
C ILE A 139 0.14 0.04 5.73
N GLN A 140 -0.83 0.47 4.93
CA GLN A 140 -0.65 1.44 3.84
C GLN A 140 -1.19 2.81 4.25
N TYR A 141 -0.47 3.84 3.83
CA TYR A 141 -0.71 5.23 4.20
C TYR A 141 -0.72 6.13 2.96
N ALA A 142 -1.56 7.14 3.01
CA ALA A 142 -1.54 8.31 2.14
C ALA A 142 -1.07 9.51 2.96
N ILE A 143 -0.11 10.28 2.44
CA ILE A 143 0.48 11.44 3.10
C ILE A 143 0.23 12.68 2.23
N LYS A 144 -0.51 13.65 2.79
CA LYS A 144 -0.86 14.89 2.10
C LYS A 144 -0.83 16.07 3.06
N ASP A 145 -0.12 17.14 2.66
CA ASP A 145 -0.01 18.38 3.43
C ASP A 145 0.42 18.15 4.90
N GLY A 146 1.36 17.24 5.12
CA GLY A 146 1.87 16.89 6.45
C GLY A 146 0.94 16.02 7.29
N LYS A 147 -0.17 15.51 6.73
CA LYS A 147 -1.12 14.63 7.42
C LYS A 147 -1.02 13.20 6.92
N VAL A 148 -0.95 12.26 7.87
CA VAL A 148 -0.94 10.83 7.60
C VAL A 148 -2.37 10.26 7.65
N PHE A 149 -2.79 9.62 6.57
CA PHE A 149 -4.07 8.93 6.45
C PHE A 149 -3.85 7.43 6.29
N VAL A 150 -4.53 6.61 7.10
CA VAL A 150 -4.52 5.14 6.91
C VAL A 150 -5.41 4.77 5.72
N ILE A 151 -4.87 4.00 4.80
CA ILE A 151 -5.60 3.44 3.64
C ILE A 151 -6.19 2.08 4.01
N GLU A 152 -5.34 1.15 4.47
CA GLU A 152 -5.74 -0.18 4.89
C GLU A 152 -4.67 -0.84 5.78
N ALA A 153 -5.09 -1.86 6.53
CA ALA A 153 -4.21 -2.72 7.31
C ALA A 153 -4.47 -4.18 6.92
N ASN A 154 -3.39 -4.88 6.57
CA ASN A 154 -3.36 -6.26 6.15
C ASN A 154 -2.73 -7.11 7.27
N PRO A 155 -3.52 -7.82 8.10
CA PRO A 155 -3.02 -8.61 9.24
C PRO A 155 -2.42 -9.96 8.80
N ARG A 156 -1.45 -9.90 7.88
CA ARG A 156 -0.78 -11.04 7.26
C ARG A 156 0.52 -10.58 6.60
N ALA A 157 1.30 -11.54 6.09
CA ALA A 157 2.38 -11.26 5.17
C ALA A 157 1.88 -10.54 3.91
N SER A 158 2.68 -9.58 3.43
CA SER A 158 2.48 -8.87 2.18
C SER A 158 3.55 -9.28 1.16
N ARG A 159 3.45 -8.76 -0.06
CA ARG A 159 4.50 -8.92 -1.09
C ARG A 159 5.80 -8.20 -0.74
N THR A 160 5.74 -7.24 0.17
CA THR A 160 6.84 -6.37 0.55
C THR A 160 7.67 -6.96 1.67
N THR A 161 7.10 -7.89 2.44
CA THR A 161 7.80 -8.62 3.50
C THR A 161 9.08 -9.30 2.98
N PRO A 162 9.09 -10.07 1.86
CA PRO A 162 10.31 -10.65 1.30
C PRO A 162 11.29 -9.62 0.75
N PHE A 163 10.79 -8.52 0.16
CA PHE A 163 11.62 -7.40 -0.30
C PHE A 163 12.42 -6.79 0.86
N ILE A 164 11.74 -6.44 1.95
CA ILE A 164 12.35 -5.84 3.16
C ILE A 164 13.35 -6.82 3.81
N ALA A 165 12.99 -8.11 3.87
CA ALA A 165 13.88 -9.15 4.39
C ALA A 165 15.17 -9.27 3.57
N LYS A 166 15.07 -9.26 2.24
CA LYS A 166 16.24 -9.28 1.34
C LYS A 166 17.07 -8.00 1.45
N ALA A 167 16.41 -6.84 1.45
CA ALA A 167 17.08 -5.55 1.48
C ALA A 167 17.88 -5.33 2.77
N TYR A 168 17.33 -5.71 3.93
CA TYR A 168 18.03 -5.59 5.21
C TYR A 168 18.88 -6.81 5.58
N GLY A 169 18.81 -7.91 4.84
CA GLY A 169 19.50 -9.15 5.18
C GLY A 169 19.03 -9.77 6.50
N VAL A 170 17.76 -9.58 6.86
CA VAL A 170 17.15 -10.07 8.11
C VAL A 170 16.11 -11.14 7.80
N PRO A 171 16.14 -12.32 8.44
CA PRO A 171 15.17 -13.39 8.21
C PRO A 171 13.84 -13.12 8.94
N PHE A 172 13.18 -11.99 8.63
CA PHE A 172 11.95 -11.56 9.30
C PHE A 172 10.84 -12.61 9.28
N LEU A 173 10.72 -13.41 8.21
CA LEU A 173 9.71 -14.47 8.12
C LEU A 173 9.95 -15.60 9.14
N ASN A 174 11.22 -15.95 9.41
CA ASN A 174 11.55 -16.94 10.43
C ASN A 174 11.24 -16.39 11.84
N ILE A 175 11.56 -15.12 12.07
CA ILE A 175 11.24 -14.42 13.33
C ILE A 175 9.73 -14.40 13.55
N ALA A 176 8.96 -13.94 12.56
CA ALA A 176 7.51 -13.89 12.61
C ALA A 176 6.89 -15.27 12.85
N THR A 177 7.44 -16.32 12.23
CA THR A 177 6.98 -17.70 12.42
C THR A 177 7.18 -18.17 13.88
N GLN A 178 8.35 -17.93 14.47
CA GLN A 178 8.61 -18.29 15.88
C GLN A 178 7.70 -17.51 16.84
N VAL A 179 7.43 -16.23 16.54
CA VAL A 179 6.46 -15.41 17.27
C VAL A 179 5.03 -15.97 17.16
N MET A 180 4.59 -16.34 15.96
CA MET A 180 3.25 -16.91 15.72
C MET A 180 3.06 -18.25 16.43
N LEU A 181 4.10 -19.07 16.53
CA LEU A 181 4.09 -20.34 17.24
C LEU A 181 4.14 -20.16 18.77
N GLY A 182 4.41 -18.95 19.27
CA GLY A 182 4.62 -18.68 20.69
C GLY A 182 5.92 -19.25 21.25
N ASP A 183 6.85 -19.68 20.38
CA ASP A 183 8.16 -20.21 20.75
C ASP A 183 9.08 -19.11 21.28
N LYS A 184 8.99 -17.91 20.71
CA LYS A 184 9.78 -16.74 21.10
C LYS A 184 8.99 -15.44 21.06
N LYS A 185 9.45 -14.45 21.82
CA LYS A 185 9.02 -13.05 21.78
C LYS A 185 10.00 -12.21 20.97
N LEU A 186 9.59 -11.00 20.59
CA LEU A 186 10.44 -10.10 19.78
C LEU A 186 11.76 -9.77 20.48
N LYS A 187 11.72 -9.56 21.81
CA LYS A 187 12.90 -9.34 22.66
C LYS A 187 13.94 -10.46 22.65
N ASP A 188 13.58 -11.67 22.23
CA ASP A 188 14.49 -12.82 22.18
C ASP A 188 15.37 -12.81 20.91
N PHE A 189 15.16 -11.85 20.01
CA PHE A 189 15.90 -11.70 18.77
C PHE A 189 16.73 -10.41 18.76
N THR A 190 17.99 -10.52 18.35
CA THR A 190 18.79 -9.36 17.95
C THR A 190 18.57 -9.10 16.47
N ILE A 191 17.89 -8.00 16.13
CA ILE A 191 17.57 -7.63 14.74
C ILE A 191 18.51 -6.51 14.28
N GLU A 192 19.46 -6.86 13.42
CA GLU A 192 20.41 -5.92 12.81
C GLU A 192 20.12 -5.73 11.32
N LYS A 193 19.77 -4.51 10.93
CA LYS A 193 19.46 -4.15 9.54
C LYS A 193 20.75 -3.83 8.79
N LYS A 194 21.05 -4.60 7.74
CA LYS A 194 22.28 -4.50 6.94
C LYS A 194 21.98 -3.93 5.55
N LEU A 195 21.57 -2.66 5.49
CA LEU A 195 21.37 -1.94 4.23
C LEU A 195 22.24 -0.69 4.21
N GLU A 196 23.08 -0.57 3.19
CA GLU A 196 23.81 0.66 2.87
C GLU A 196 23.11 1.35 1.70
N GLY A 197 22.88 2.67 1.81
CA GLY A 197 22.15 3.42 0.79
C GLY A 197 20.65 3.09 0.79
N TYR A 198 20.12 2.76 -0.38
CA TYR A 198 18.69 2.49 -0.60
C TYR A 198 18.47 1.22 -1.42
N ALA A 199 17.38 0.52 -1.13
CA ALA A 199 16.83 -0.52 -1.96
C ALA A 199 15.56 0.00 -2.64
N VAL A 200 15.45 -0.21 -3.95
CA VAL A 200 14.29 0.18 -4.76
C VAL A 200 13.63 -1.09 -5.28
N LYS A 201 12.34 -1.25 -4.99
CA LYS A 201 11.47 -2.25 -5.59
C LYS A 201 11.04 -1.75 -6.97
N GLU A 202 11.24 -2.55 -8.00
CA GLU A 202 10.88 -2.24 -9.38
C GLU A 202 9.84 -3.25 -9.89
N PRO A 203 8.62 -2.83 -10.25
CA PRO A 203 7.61 -3.71 -10.80
C PRO A 203 7.94 -4.13 -12.24
N ILE A 204 7.73 -5.41 -12.56
CA ILE A 204 7.99 -5.99 -13.88
C ILE A 204 6.67 -6.28 -14.59
N PHE A 205 6.46 -5.63 -15.72
CA PHE A 205 5.26 -5.76 -16.54
C PHE A 205 5.46 -6.68 -17.74
N SER A 206 4.43 -7.47 -18.07
CA SER A 206 4.41 -8.36 -19.23
C SER A 206 3.73 -7.72 -20.46
N PHE A 207 3.73 -6.39 -20.59
CA PHE A 207 3.03 -5.68 -21.67
C PHE A 207 3.49 -6.09 -23.08
N ASN A 208 4.73 -6.53 -23.23
CA ASN A 208 5.26 -7.07 -24.49
C ASN A 208 4.52 -8.33 -24.98
N LYS A 209 3.94 -9.12 -24.07
CA LYS A 209 3.13 -10.30 -24.41
C LYS A 209 1.71 -9.94 -24.84
N PHE A 210 1.27 -8.71 -24.56
CA PHE A 210 -0.11 -8.26 -24.75
C PHE A 210 -0.13 -6.87 -25.42
N PRO A 211 0.16 -6.76 -26.73
CA PRO A 211 0.38 -5.47 -27.38
C PRO A 211 -0.85 -4.53 -27.38
N ASN A 212 -2.05 -5.10 -27.32
CA ASN A 212 -3.32 -4.38 -27.45
C ASN A 212 -3.98 -4.03 -26.10
N VAL A 213 -3.32 -4.29 -24.97
CA VAL A 213 -3.89 -3.96 -23.64
C VAL A 213 -3.54 -2.54 -23.22
N ASN A 214 -4.43 -1.94 -22.43
CA ASN A 214 -4.17 -0.62 -21.85
C ASN A 214 -2.99 -0.69 -20.87
N LYS A 215 -1.96 0.14 -21.13
CA LYS A 215 -0.72 0.25 -20.34
C LYS A 215 -0.77 1.32 -19.25
N GLU A 216 -1.86 2.07 -19.15
CA GLU A 216 -2.11 2.99 -18.05
C GLU A 216 -2.18 2.23 -16.73
N LEU A 217 -1.57 2.79 -15.68
CA LEU A 217 -1.56 2.27 -14.34
C LEU A 217 -2.62 2.99 -13.51
N GLY A 218 -3.31 2.23 -12.67
CA GLY A 218 -4.38 2.72 -11.83
C GLY A 218 -4.48 1.90 -10.54
N PRO A 219 -5.63 1.90 -9.86
CA PRO A 219 -5.79 1.24 -8.57
C PRO A 219 -5.82 -0.29 -8.66
N GLU A 220 -5.88 -0.88 -9.85
CA GLU A 220 -5.80 -2.33 -10.08
C GLU A 220 -4.40 -2.72 -10.59
N MET A 221 -3.81 -3.75 -9.97
CA MET A 221 -2.46 -4.23 -10.28
C MET A 221 -2.37 -4.98 -11.63
N LYS A 222 -1.33 -4.69 -12.42
CA LYS A 222 -1.02 -5.30 -13.73
C LYS A 222 0.37 -5.93 -13.81
N SER A 223 1.29 -5.59 -12.91
CA SER A 223 2.62 -6.17 -12.87
C SER A 223 2.58 -7.68 -12.57
N THR A 224 3.55 -8.41 -13.12
CA THR A 224 3.64 -9.88 -13.02
C THR A 224 4.78 -10.35 -12.13
N GLY A 225 5.66 -9.43 -11.73
CA GLY A 225 6.80 -9.71 -10.86
C GLY A 225 7.44 -8.41 -10.40
N GLU A 226 8.55 -8.53 -9.68
CA GLU A 226 9.31 -7.39 -9.15
C GLU A 226 10.80 -7.71 -9.07
N ALA A 227 11.64 -6.68 -9.16
CA ALA A 227 13.08 -6.73 -8.99
C ALA A 227 13.52 -5.82 -7.83
N ILE A 228 14.71 -6.08 -7.30
CA ILE A 228 15.34 -5.23 -6.27
C ILE A 228 16.57 -4.57 -6.88
N ARG A 229 16.62 -3.25 -6.80
CA ARG A 229 17.77 -2.45 -7.23
C ARG A 229 18.37 -1.73 -6.03
N TYR A 230 19.64 -1.94 -5.79
CA TYR A 230 20.37 -1.22 -4.74
C TYR A 230 21.05 0.00 -5.34
N ILE A 231 20.86 1.15 -4.70
CA ILE A 231 21.52 2.41 -5.07
C ILE A 231 22.26 2.96 -3.85
N LYS A 232 23.43 3.54 -4.09
CA LYS A 232 24.25 4.09 -3.00
C LYS A 232 23.60 5.33 -2.38
N ASP A 233 23.05 6.20 -3.23
CA ASP A 233 22.39 7.43 -2.82
C ASP A 233 21.40 7.91 -3.91
N LEU A 234 20.58 8.89 -3.58
CA LEU A 234 19.51 9.41 -4.45
C LEU A 234 20.05 10.20 -5.67
N ARG A 235 21.37 10.40 -5.79
CA ARG A 235 21.98 11.05 -6.97
C ARG A 235 22.20 10.05 -8.10
N ASP A 236 21.93 8.76 -7.87
CA ASP A 236 21.99 7.72 -8.89
C ASP A 236 21.22 8.16 -10.16
N PRO A 237 21.86 8.15 -11.35
CA PRO A 237 21.25 8.64 -12.58
C PRO A 237 19.96 7.91 -12.96
N TRP A 238 19.88 6.61 -12.68
CA TRP A 238 18.67 5.82 -12.94
C TRP A 238 17.54 6.26 -12.01
N PHE A 239 17.82 6.44 -10.72
CA PHE A 239 16.80 6.89 -9.76
C PHE A 239 16.25 8.27 -10.12
N ARG A 240 17.12 9.19 -10.54
CA ARG A 240 16.71 10.54 -10.97
C ARG A 240 15.82 10.51 -12.22
N THR A 241 16.09 9.60 -13.14
CA THR A 241 15.29 9.42 -14.35
C THR A 241 13.92 8.86 -13.99
N LEU A 242 13.90 7.77 -13.20
CA LEU A 242 12.68 7.17 -12.68
C LEU A 242 11.79 8.20 -11.95
N TYR A 243 12.38 8.97 -11.03
CA TYR A 243 11.64 9.98 -10.29
C TYR A 243 11.08 11.08 -11.18
N LYS A 244 11.78 11.48 -12.25
CA LYS A 244 11.28 12.46 -13.22
C LYS A 244 10.08 11.92 -14.01
N GLU A 245 10.05 10.60 -14.24
CA GLU A 245 9.05 9.92 -15.07
C GLU A 245 7.90 9.30 -14.27
N ARG A 246 7.87 9.48 -12.95
CA ARG A 246 6.92 8.88 -11.98
C ARG A 246 5.43 9.07 -12.23
N SER A 247 5.04 9.88 -13.21
CA SER A 247 3.62 10.10 -13.57
C SER A 247 3.34 9.80 -15.03
N MET A 248 4.30 9.26 -15.78
CA MET A 248 4.14 9.00 -17.23
C MET A 248 3.04 7.98 -17.54
N HIS A 249 2.80 7.03 -16.63
CA HIS A 249 1.82 5.96 -16.82
C HIS A 249 0.56 6.10 -15.98
N LEU A 250 0.40 7.20 -15.23
CA LEU A 250 -0.79 7.43 -14.42
C LEU A 250 -2.02 7.53 -15.33
N SER A 251 -3.07 6.75 -15.05
CA SER A 251 -4.34 6.87 -15.76
C SER A 251 -4.90 8.29 -15.61
N LYS A 252 -5.30 8.89 -16.73
CA LYS A 252 -5.90 10.23 -16.77
C LYS A 252 -7.34 10.23 -16.27
#